data_AF-A0AA96HME4-F1
#
_entry.id   AF-A0AA96HME4-F1
#
_cell.length_a   1.000
_cell.length_b   1.000
_cell.length_c   1.000
_cell.angle_alpha   90.00
_cell.angle_beta   90.00
_cell.angle_gamma   90.00
#
_symmetry.space_group_name_H-M   'P 1'
#
loop_
_entity.id
_entity.type
_entity.pdbx_description
1 polymer ?
#
loop_
_entity_poly.entity_id
_entity_poly.type
_entity_poly.pdbx_seq_one_letter_code
_entity_poly.pdbx_strand_id
1 'polypeptide(L)'
;MKLYKFGLALAAASTLAMSTGCKRGYSNLDTNLDASDPSFYAAGTRWSLVINDSNKDNKTTTDDSQINDFRLRKYSDIDGNIEITITGTYDDLSSGFTRFNVDEVAGTNDVDENDTIAGIISAENQMVFLMPFEKDATSTQKTQILAFIRQGDCPSGNFSSGWMTLHSTSTADATDTSQAYFGLYNFKSDNNSVELTERRSLGLNEVTGTETISGAECANGIAFNDDNSHFFAPNSTALLHEKYDSETADRILLTFASDNIATAAELNESYVGLMYESSETGVSATSTISTTCSEGECSIRKQSNIATLSNSGAVIYQISLDMPTTDLPNGFITGTLTTETATGNLACAVDVNVQSTNEKQMVCIAQDPNNPVEIINFFFVSS
;
A
#
# COMPACT_ATOMS: atom_id res chain seq x y z
N MET A 1 30.93 74.01 37.47
CA MET A 1 32.17 73.22 37.61
C MET A 1 31.93 72.10 38.60
N LYS A 2 31.69 70.87 38.11
CA LYS A 2 31.98 69.58 38.76
C LYS A 2 31.59 68.46 37.79
N LEU A 3 32.60 67.79 37.25
CA LEU A 3 32.52 66.50 36.54
C LEU A 3 32.09 65.40 37.51
N TYR A 4 31.26 64.44 37.07
CA TYR A 4 31.33 63.01 37.40
C TYR A 4 30.61 62.24 36.27
N LYS A 5 31.34 61.57 35.37
CA LYS A 5 31.81 60.17 35.39
C LYS A 5 30.77 59.15 34.89
N PHE A 6 31.06 58.69 33.67
CA PHE A 6 30.93 57.33 33.12
C PHE A 6 30.25 56.25 33.99
N GLY A 7 29.25 55.61 33.39
CA GLY A 7 28.76 54.28 33.74
C GLY A 7 28.19 53.63 32.48
N LEU A 8 29.08 53.05 31.67
CA LEU A 8 28.74 52.23 30.51
C LEU A 8 28.25 50.86 31.03
N ALA A 9 26.93 50.62 31.03
CA ALA A 9 26.38 49.30 31.30
C ALA A 9 26.07 48.64 29.95
N LEU A 10 26.99 47.75 29.56
CA LEU A 10 26.85 46.84 28.43
C LEU A 10 25.78 45.78 28.81
N ALA A 11 24.52 46.01 28.47
CA ALA A 11 23.49 44.98 28.57
C ALA A 11 23.62 44.06 27.36
N ALA A 12 24.28 42.92 27.55
CA ALA A 12 24.24 41.81 26.63
C ALA A 12 22.79 41.32 26.54
N ALA A 13 22.10 41.67 25.45
CA ALA A 13 20.85 41.02 25.09
C ALA A 13 21.20 39.59 24.67
N SER A 14 21.06 38.67 25.62
CA SER A 14 21.04 37.24 25.38
C SER A 14 19.92 36.93 24.39
N THR A 15 20.29 36.69 23.14
CA THR A 15 19.48 35.89 22.22
C THR A 15 19.23 34.54 22.88
N LEU A 16 18.03 34.36 23.45
CA LEU A 16 17.46 33.03 23.58
C LEU A 16 17.32 32.50 22.16
N ALA A 17 18.31 31.72 21.73
CA ALA A 17 18.04 30.68 20.75
C ALA A 17 16.98 29.79 21.41
N MET A 18 15.72 29.99 21.01
CA MET A 18 14.74 28.93 21.12
C MET A 18 15.31 27.80 20.29
N SER A 19 15.97 26.87 20.97
CA SER A 19 16.19 25.54 20.42
C SER A 19 14.81 25.03 20.06
N THR A 20 14.47 25.05 18.78
CA THR A 20 13.50 24.11 18.22
C THR A 20 13.94 22.75 18.75
N GLY A 21 13.21 22.25 19.74
CA GLY A 21 13.52 20.96 20.33
C GLY A 21 13.59 19.97 19.19
N CYS A 22 14.73 19.32 19.01
CA CYS A 22 14.79 18.09 18.25
C CYS A 22 13.66 17.21 18.82
N LYS A 23 12.58 16.98 18.06
CA LYS A 23 11.67 15.87 18.37
C LYS A 23 12.59 14.65 18.45
N ARG A 24 12.57 13.93 19.59
CA ARG A 24 13.39 12.73 19.77
C ARG A 24 13.10 11.81 18.59
N GLY A 25 14.15 11.43 17.86
CA GLY A 25 14.06 10.35 16.88
C GLY A 25 13.47 9.10 17.54
N TYR A 26 12.60 8.43 16.80
CA TYR A 26 11.88 7.21 17.16
C TYR A 26 12.73 6.23 17.99
N SER A 27 12.28 5.89 19.20
CA SER A 27 12.89 4.84 20.03
C SER A 27 11.91 3.75 20.47
N ASN A 28 10.66 3.77 19.99
CA ASN A 28 9.59 2.90 20.51
C ASN A 28 9.01 1.91 19.48
N LEU A 29 9.50 1.90 18.24
CA LEU A 29 9.35 0.70 17.42
C LEU A 29 10.19 -0.38 18.06
N ASP A 30 9.52 -1.45 18.50
CA ASP A 30 10.05 -2.54 19.32
C ASP A 30 11.45 -2.98 18.85
N THR A 31 12.50 -2.58 19.59
CA THR A 31 13.88 -3.00 19.30
C THR A 31 14.10 -4.49 19.61
N ASN A 32 13.07 -5.23 20.04
CA ASN A 32 13.06 -6.69 20.11
C ASN A 32 12.47 -7.36 18.86
N LEU A 33 12.28 -6.63 17.77
CA LEU A 33 12.32 -7.26 16.46
C LEU A 33 13.74 -7.75 16.26
N ASP A 34 13.93 -9.08 16.13
CA ASP A 34 15.21 -9.62 15.76
C ASP A 34 15.61 -8.94 14.45
N ALA A 35 16.77 -8.27 14.43
CA ALA A 35 17.15 -7.39 13.31
C ALA A 35 17.32 -8.12 11.97
N SER A 36 17.13 -9.45 11.96
CA SER A 36 17.12 -10.33 10.80
C SER A 36 15.78 -10.41 10.07
N ASP A 37 14.65 -10.15 10.75
CA ASP A 37 13.35 -10.56 10.21
C ASP A 37 12.71 -9.42 9.39
N PRO A 38 12.21 -9.70 8.17
CA PRO A 38 11.58 -8.67 7.35
C PRO A 38 10.32 -8.15 8.05
N SER A 39 10.41 -6.91 8.52
CA SER A 39 9.29 -6.17 9.05
C SER A 39 8.60 -5.42 7.92
N PHE A 40 7.27 -5.37 7.95
CA PHE A 40 6.45 -4.66 7.00
C PHE A 40 5.49 -3.72 7.71
N TYR A 41 5.15 -2.63 7.05
CA TYR A 41 4.19 -1.64 7.58
C TYR A 41 3.07 -1.42 6.59
N ALA A 42 1.84 -1.36 7.10
CA ALA A 42 0.69 -0.95 6.31
C ALA A 42 0.36 0.52 6.50
N ALA A 43 -0.42 1.03 5.55
CA ALA A 43 -0.89 2.39 5.54
C ALA A 43 -1.82 2.66 6.73
N GLY A 44 -1.86 3.91 7.17
CA GLY A 44 -2.55 4.26 8.41
C GLY A 44 -1.70 4.07 9.66
N THR A 45 -0.43 3.62 9.52
CA THR A 45 0.59 3.47 10.58
C THR A 45 0.26 2.51 11.72
N ARG A 46 -0.91 1.88 11.65
CA ARG A 46 -1.44 1.07 12.73
C ARG A 46 -1.14 -0.39 12.57
N TRP A 47 -0.57 -0.86 11.46
CA TRP A 47 -0.28 -2.28 11.31
C TRP A 47 1.18 -2.52 10.99
N SER A 48 1.77 -3.46 11.73
CA SER A 48 3.08 -4.04 11.40
C SER A 48 2.94 -5.54 11.22
N LEU A 49 3.58 -6.09 10.19
CA LEU A 49 3.65 -7.51 9.93
C LEU A 49 5.12 -7.95 9.98
N VAL A 50 5.38 -9.08 10.61
CA VAL A 50 6.66 -9.78 10.56
C VAL A 50 6.40 -11.15 9.97
N ILE A 51 7.20 -11.55 8.98
CA ILE A 51 7.13 -12.86 8.34
C ILE A 51 8.48 -13.55 8.54
N ASN A 52 8.46 -14.72 9.18
CA ASN A 52 9.64 -15.53 9.37
C ASN A 52 9.60 -16.72 8.42
N ASP A 53 10.37 -16.59 7.34
CA ASP A 53 10.54 -17.65 6.35
C ASP A 53 11.71 -18.54 6.75
N SER A 54 11.36 -19.64 7.39
CA SER A 54 12.33 -20.63 7.87
C SER A 54 13.17 -21.24 6.73
N ASN A 55 12.71 -21.18 5.48
CA ASN A 55 13.38 -21.74 4.30
C ASN A 55 14.34 -20.78 3.59
N LYS A 56 14.27 -19.45 3.85
CA LYS A 56 15.13 -18.45 3.15
C LYS A 56 16.54 -18.38 3.68
N ASP A 57 16.72 -18.64 4.97
CA ASP A 57 18.04 -18.89 5.51
C ASP A 57 18.45 -20.29 5.08
N ASN A 58 19.23 -20.35 3.99
CA ASN A 58 19.88 -21.54 3.41
C ASN A 58 20.89 -22.18 4.41
N LYS A 59 20.43 -22.43 5.63
CA LYS A 59 21.10 -23.07 6.73
C LYS A 59 20.71 -24.52 6.58
N THR A 60 21.66 -25.31 6.11
CA THR A 60 21.57 -26.77 5.93
C THR A 60 21.40 -27.49 7.27
N THR A 61 20.32 -27.19 8.00
CA THR A 61 19.90 -27.91 9.20
C THR A 61 18.77 -28.82 8.78
N THR A 62 19.02 -30.13 8.84
CA THR A 62 18.07 -31.21 8.57
C THR A 62 16.98 -31.34 9.65
N ASP A 63 16.49 -30.20 10.15
CA ASP A 63 15.51 -30.15 11.23
C ASP A 63 14.13 -29.88 10.61
N ASP A 64 13.30 -30.92 10.50
CA ASP A 64 11.91 -30.91 10.03
C ASP A 64 10.96 -30.07 10.93
N SER A 65 11.50 -29.24 11.84
CA SER A 65 10.77 -28.34 12.73
C SER A 65 10.71 -26.88 12.26
N GLN A 66 11.17 -26.61 11.04
CA GLN A 66 11.09 -25.29 10.42
C GLN A 66 9.65 -24.96 10.01
N ILE A 67 8.99 -24.17 10.84
CA ILE A 67 7.63 -23.68 10.63
C ILE A 67 7.73 -22.24 10.13
N ASN A 68 7.08 -21.96 9.00
CA ASN A 68 6.88 -20.61 8.52
C ASN A 68 5.84 -19.91 9.41
N ASP A 69 6.24 -18.81 10.05
CA ASP A 69 5.40 -18.10 11.01
C ASP A 69 5.24 -16.62 10.67
N PHE A 70 4.19 -16.02 11.23
CA PHE A 70 3.96 -14.59 11.13
C PHE A 70 3.53 -13.99 12.45
N ARG A 71 3.79 -12.70 12.59
CA ARG A 71 3.27 -11.87 13.68
C ARG A 71 2.73 -10.56 13.12
N LEU A 72 1.45 -10.33 13.32
CA LEU A 72 0.79 -9.09 12.97
C LEU A 72 0.41 -8.31 14.23
N ARG A 73 0.60 -6.99 14.22
CA ARG A 73 0.25 -6.11 15.34
C ARG A 73 -0.54 -4.92 14.86
N LYS A 74 -1.59 -4.57 15.60
CA LYS A 74 -2.33 -3.31 15.46
C LYS A 74 -1.92 -2.32 16.55
N TYR A 75 -1.68 -1.08 16.21
CA TYR A 75 -1.35 0.03 17.11
C TYR A 75 -2.50 1.04 17.15
N SER A 76 -2.64 1.80 18.25
CA SER A 76 -3.65 2.87 18.36
C SER A 76 -3.36 4.07 17.44
N ASP A 77 -2.07 4.35 17.20
CA ASP A 77 -1.53 5.32 16.25
C ASP A 77 -0.06 4.93 15.94
N ILE A 78 0.67 5.73 15.14
CA ILE A 78 2.07 5.44 14.75
C ILE A 78 3.04 5.30 15.94
N ASP A 79 2.74 5.96 17.06
CA ASP A 79 3.53 5.98 18.30
C ASP A 79 2.83 5.23 19.45
N GLY A 80 1.75 4.53 19.11
CA GLY A 80 0.74 4.11 20.05
C GLY A 80 1.08 2.82 20.76
N ASN A 81 0.22 2.44 21.71
CA ASN A 81 0.32 1.12 22.30
C ASN A 81 -0.20 0.07 21.29
N ILE A 82 0.32 -1.15 21.40
CA ILE A 82 -0.22 -2.30 20.68
C ILE A 82 -1.62 -2.59 21.24
N GLU A 83 -2.62 -2.55 20.37
CA GLU A 83 -4.02 -2.87 20.68
C GLU A 83 -4.35 -4.34 20.40
N ILE A 84 -3.76 -4.89 19.33
CA ILE A 84 -3.99 -6.27 18.89
C ILE A 84 -2.65 -6.89 18.49
N THR A 85 -2.42 -8.13 18.88
CA THR A 85 -1.36 -9.00 18.36
C THR A 85 -1.99 -10.30 17.86
N ILE A 86 -1.62 -10.70 16.66
CA ILE A 86 -2.03 -11.94 16.02
C ILE A 86 -0.75 -12.68 15.66
N THR A 87 -0.64 -13.94 16.05
CA THR A 87 0.47 -14.81 15.68
C THR A 87 -0.06 -16.09 15.09
N GLY A 88 0.71 -16.68 14.18
CA GLY A 88 0.40 -17.99 13.66
C GLY A 88 1.36 -18.45 12.58
N THR A 89 0.88 -19.36 11.74
CA THR A 89 1.67 -19.96 10.65
C THR A 89 1.18 -19.51 9.29
N TYR A 90 2.02 -19.64 8.26
CA TYR A 90 1.57 -19.41 6.89
C TYR A 90 2.08 -20.46 5.91
N ASP A 91 1.27 -20.74 4.89
CA ASP A 91 1.60 -21.64 3.80
C ASP A 91 1.35 -20.97 2.45
N ASP A 92 2.31 -21.08 1.54
CA ASP A 92 2.09 -20.71 0.14
C ASP A 92 1.32 -21.82 -0.57
N LEU A 93 0.21 -21.45 -1.20
CA LEU A 93 -0.66 -22.37 -1.91
C LEU A 93 -0.25 -22.46 -3.37
N SER A 94 -0.44 -23.63 -3.99
CA SER A 94 -0.17 -23.82 -5.43
C SER A 94 -1.05 -22.97 -6.35
N SER A 95 -2.05 -22.28 -5.80
CA SER A 95 -2.88 -21.31 -6.49
C SER A 95 -2.22 -19.94 -6.64
N GLY A 96 -1.12 -19.67 -5.93
CA GLY A 96 -0.46 -18.36 -5.87
C GLY A 96 -0.90 -17.50 -4.67
N PHE A 97 -1.90 -17.91 -3.90
CA PHE A 97 -2.25 -17.25 -2.64
C PHE A 97 -1.37 -17.74 -1.48
N THR A 98 -1.13 -16.88 -0.50
CA THR A 98 -0.61 -17.27 0.81
C THR A 98 -1.77 -17.39 1.80
N ARG A 99 -1.78 -18.48 2.58
CA ARG A 99 -2.76 -18.72 3.63
C ARG A 99 -2.12 -18.48 4.99
N PHE A 100 -2.69 -17.56 5.77
CA PHE A 100 -2.26 -17.27 7.15
C PHE A 100 -3.23 -17.95 8.12
N ASN A 101 -2.74 -18.91 8.90
CA ASN A 101 -3.51 -19.62 9.91
C ASN A 101 -3.25 -18.96 11.28
N VAL A 102 -4.30 -18.45 11.92
CA VAL A 102 -4.19 -17.76 13.21
C VAL A 102 -4.09 -18.78 14.34
N ASP A 103 -3.03 -18.73 15.13
CA ASP A 103 -2.84 -19.61 16.28
C ASP A 103 -3.19 -18.93 17.61
N GLU A 104 -2.82 -17.65 17.77
CA GLU A 104 -3.05 -16.89 19.00
C GLU A 104 -3.44 -15.43 18.67
N VAL A 105 -4.40 -14.89 19.43
CA VAL A 105 -4.85 -13.50 19.37
C VAL A 105 -4.82 -12.88 20.77
N ALA A 106 -4.16 -11.74 20.92
CA ALA A 106 -4.15 -10.94 22.14
C ALA A 106 -4.63 -9.52 21.84
N GLY A 107 -5.67 -9.03 22.53
CA GLY A 107 -6.26 -7.71 22.29
C GLY A 107 -7.78 -7.74 22.21
N THR A 108 -8.39 -6.68 21.68
CA THR A 108 -9.85 -6.62 21.47
C THR A 108 -10.27 -7.24 20.12
N ASN A 109 -11.44 -7.89 20.13
CA ASN A 109 -11.85 -9.00 19.26
C ASN A 109 -12.42 -8.60 17.88
N ASP A 110 -11.58 -8.62 16.85
CA ASP A 110 -12.05 -8.77 15.45
C ASP A 110 -11.66 -10.12 14.83
N VAL A 111 -10.75 -10.88 15.46
CA VAL A 111 -10.13 -12.12 14.94
C VAL A 111 -10.18 -13.19 16.02
N ASP A 112 -10.48 -14.44 15.66
CA ASP A 112 -10.39 -15.58 16.59
C ASP A 112 -9.24 -16.51 16.21
N GLU A 113 -8.78 -17.26 17.20
CA GLU A 113 -7.89 -18.41 16.98
C GLU A 113 -8.52 -19.39 15.98
N ASN A 114 -7.68 -20.00 15.14
CA ASN A 114 -8.03 -20.89 14.03
C ASN A 114 -8.70 -20.21 12.82
N ASP A 115 -8.81 -18.88 12.81
CA ASP A 115 -9.17 -18.17 11.59
C ASP A 115 -8.12 -18.37 10.49
N THR A 116 -8.56 -18.21 9.25
CA THR A 116 -7.69 -18.22 8.08
C THR A 116 -7.83 -16.92 7.31
N ILE A 117 -6.71 -16.26 7.04
CA ILE A 117 -6.66 -15.06 6.21
C ILE A 117 -6.01 -15.40 4.87
N ALA A 118 -6.65 -14.96 3.80
CA ALA A 118 -6.04 -14.99 2.47
C ALA A 118 -5.17 -13.75 2.29
N GLY A 119 -3.96 -13.97 1.77
CA GLY A 119 -3.09 -12.88 1.37
C GLY A 119 -2.30 -13.22 0.13
N ILE A 120 -1.51 -12.26 -0.31
CA ILE A 120 -0.56 -12.40 -1.40
C ILE A 120 0.75 -11.78 -0.93
N ILE A 121 1.82 -12.57 -0.93
CA ILE A 121 3.18 -12.10 -0.72
C ILE A 121 3.79 -11.91 -2.11
N SER A 122 4.18 -10.67 -2.39
CA SER A 122 4.80 -10.28 -3.65
C SER A 122 6.22 -10.87 -3.75
N ALA A 123 6.74 -11.07 -4.96
CA ALA A 123 8.12 -11.52 -5.19
C ALA A 123 9.13 -10.75 -4.31
N GLU A 124 10.14 -11.49 -3.84
CA GLU A 124 11.19 -11.02 -2.93
C GLU A 124 10.68 -10.36 -1.63
N ASN A 125 9.45 -10.67 -1.23
CA ASN A 125 8.82 -10.18 -0.01
C ASN A 125 8.83 -8.64 0.06
N GLN A 126 8.58 -7.95 -1.06
CA GLN A 126 8.57 -6.47 -1.08
C GLN A 126 7.25 -5.91 -0.57
N MET A 127 6.14 -6.57 -0.90
CA MET A 127 4.80 -6.17 -0.49
C MET A 127 4.01 -7.39 -0.01
N VAL A 128 3.08 -7.16 0.90
CA VAL A 128 2.11 -8.17 1.34
C VAL A 128 0.73 -7.52 1.31
N PHE A 129 -0.22 -8.16 0.64
CA PHE A 129 -1.61 -7.73 0.63
C PHE A 129 -2.42 -8.77 1.39
N LEU A 130 -3.10 -8.35 2.46
CA LEU A 130 -3.96 -9.23 3.25
C LEU A 130 -5.42 -8.82 3.09
N MET A 131 -6.29 -9.82 2.99
CA MET A 131 -7.72 -9.60 3.26
C MET A 131 -7.87 -9.05 4.68
N PRO A 132 -8.84 -8.16 4.91
CA PRO A 132 -9.06 -7.64 6.25
C PRO A 132 -9.53 -8.74 7.20
N PHE A 133 -9.31 -8.48 8.49
CA PHE A 133 -9.58 -9.44 9.55
C PHE A 133 -11.00 -9.36 10.13
N GLU A 134 -11.86 -8.48 9.63
CA GLU A 134 -13.18 -8.25 10.24
C GLU A 134 -14.13 -9.44 10.08
N LYS A 135 -14.86 -9.74 11.16
CA LYS A 135 -15.89 -10.77 11.23
C LYS A 135 -17.31 -10.24 11.08
N ASP A 136 -17.51 -8.98 11.40
CA ASP A 136 -18.86 -8.42 11.46
C ASP A 136 -19.36 -8.07 10.06
N ALA A 137 -20.06 -9.02 9.45
CA ALA A 137 -20.78 -8.81 8.20
C ALA A 137 -21.89 -7.73 8.32
N THR A 138 -22.21 -7.27 9.52
CA THR A 138 -23.13 -6.15 9.77
C THR A 138 -22.42 -4.81 9.99
N SER A 139 -21.08 -4.80 10.00
CA SER A 139 -20.29 -3.57 10.00
C SER A 139 -20.64 -2.74 8.78
N THR A 140 -20.99 -1.48 9.02
CA THR A 140 -21.19 -0.49 7.96
C THR A 140 -19.90 0.23 7.60
N GLN A 141 -18.78 -0.11 8.25
CA GLN A 141 -17.48 0.45 7.90
C GLN A 141 -16.99 -0.20 6.61
N LYS A 142 -16.34 0.60 5.76
CA LYS A 142 -15.73 0.08 4.53
C LYS A 142 -14.44 -0.63 4.91
N THR A 143 -14.44 -1.96 4.92
CA THR A 143 -13.27 -2.75 5.29
C THR A 143 -12.31 -2.86 4.11
N GLN A 144 -11.03 -2.53 4.30
CA GLN A 144 -10.07 -2.42 3.21
C GLN A 144 -9.03 -3.53 3.19
N ILE A 145 -8.47 -3.78 2.02
CA ILE A 145 -7.27 -4.61 1.87
C ILE A 145 -6.13 -3.94 2.64
N LEU A 146 -5.42 -4.73 3.44
CA LEU A 146 -4.25 -4.26 4.16
C LEU A 146 -3.03 -4.44 3.27
N ALA A 147 -2.54 -3.33 2.71
CA ALA A 147 -1.33 -3.29 1.90
C ALA A 147 -0.13 -2.97 2.79
N PHE A 148 0.79 -3.91 2.91
CA PHE A 148 2.04 -3.79 3.64
C PHE A 148 3.20 -3.64 2.67
N ILE A 149 4.16 -2.78 3.00
CA ILE A 149 5.45 -2.72 2.31
C ILE A 149 6.56 -3.14 3.24
N ARG A 150 7.61 -3.78 2.70
CA ARG A 150 8.79 -4.16 3.46
C ARG A 150 9.54 -2.91 3.93
N GLN A 151 9.94 -2.89 5.20
CA GLN A 151 10.78 -1.83 5.73
C GLN A 151 12.12 -1.77 4.97
N GLY A 152 12.40 -0.61 4.39
CA GLY A 152 13.68 -0.27 3.80
C GLY A 152 14.43 0.79 4.60
N ASP A 153 15.47 1.34 3.96
CA ASP A 153 16.20 2.49 4.46
C ASP A 153 15.58 3.81 3.99
N CYS A 154 15.91 4.90 4.67
CA CYS A 154 15.60 6.23 4.17
C CYS A 154 16.33 6.49 2.84
N PRO A 155 15.65 6.96 1.78
CA PRO A 155 16.28 7.17 0.49
C PRO A 155 17.40 8.22 0.59
N SER A 156 18.60 7.86 0.15
CA SER A 156 19.77 8.76 0.16
C SER A 156 19.80 9.73 -1.03
N GLY A 157 18.92 9.53 -2.01
CA GLY A 157 18.82 10.32 -3.23
C GLY A 157 17.38 10.47 -3.70
N ASN A 158 17.17 11.38 -4.63
CA ASN A 158 15.88 11.56 -5.29
C ASN A 158 15.51 10.32 -6.10
N PHE A 159 14.23 9.98 -6.14
CA PHE A 159 13.70 8.96 -7.02
C PHE A 159 12.32 9.36 -7.56
N SER A 160 11.91 8.69 -8.64
CA SER A 160 10.57 8.82 -9.20
C SER A 160 9.96 7.43 -9.36
N SER A 161 8.68 7.29 -9.02
CA SER A 161 7.90 6.06 -9.20
C SER A 161 6.47 6.41 -9.60
N GLY A 162 5.71 5.44 -10.12
CA GLY A 162 4.27 5.60 -10.26
C GLY A 162 3.60 5.52 -8.89
N TRP A 163 2.55 6.31 -8.67
CA TRP A 163 1.66 6.13 -7.52
C TRP A 163 0.23 5.85 -7.94
N MET A 164 -0.49 5.14 -7.08
CA MET A 164 -1.93 5.02 -7.15
C MET A 164 -2.59 5.11 -5.77
N THR A 165 -3.82 5.62 -5.75
CA THR A 165 -4.66 5.66 -4.56
C THR A 165 -5.18 4.26 -4.22
N LEU A 166 -4.90 3.77 -3.02
CA LEU A 166 -5.51 2.55 -2.46
C LEU A 166 -6.78 2.84 -1.65
N HIS A 167 -6.77 3.97 -0.94
CA HIS A 167 -7.92 4.48 -0.21
C HIS A 167 -8.11 5.94 -0.54
N SER A 168 -9.32 6.27 -0.99
CA SER A 168 -9.75 7.66 -1.13
C SER A 168 -10.65 8.06 0.03
N THR A 169 -10.61 9.34 0.35
CA THR A 169 -11.46 9.99 1.34
C THR A 169 -12.95 9.64 1.12
N SER A 170 -13.76 9.65 2.18
CA SER A 170 -15.22 9.44 2.08
C SER A 170 -15.97 10.43 1.19
N THR A 171 -15.34 11.53 0.78
CA THR A 171 -15.87 12.52 -0.17
C THR A 171 -15.36 12.31 -1.60
N ALA A 172 -14.57 11.26 -1.84
CA ALA A 172 -14.03 11.00 -3.16
C ALA A 172 -15.15 10.63 -4.13
N ASP A 173 -15.04 11.17 -5.34
CA ASP A 173 -15.98 10.91 -6.43
C ASP A 173 -15.16 10.55 -7.65
N ALA A 174 -15.22 9.28 -8.04
CA ALA A 174 -14.43 8.75 -9.15
C ALA A 174 -14.81 9.36 -10.50
N THR A 175 -15.96 10.06 -10.59
CA THR A 175 -16.35 10.85 -11.77
C THR A 175 -15.81 12.29 -11.74
N ASP A 176 -15.35 12.78 -10.59
CA ASP A 176 -14.82 14.13 -10.44
C ASP A 176 -13.43 14.24 -11.07
N THR A 177 -13.39 14.91 -12.21
CA THR A 177 -12.16 15.13 -12.97
C THR A 177 -11.10 15.97 -12.25
N SER A 178 -11.46 16.66 -11.16
CA SER A 178 -10.51 17.40 -10.32
C SER A 178 -9.78 16.50 -9.32
N GLN A 179 -10.26 15.28 -9.08
CA GLN A 179 -9.65 14.31 -8.18
C GLN A 179 -8.66 13.42 -8.93
N ALA A 180 -7.48 13.25 -8.34
CA ALA A 180 -6.43 12.42 -8.90
C ALA A 180 -6.37 11.06 -8.20
N TYR A 181 -6.19 10.00 -8.98
CA TYR A 181 -6.14 8.62 -8.52
C TYR A 181 -4.81 7.93 -8.84
N PHE A 182 -4.04 8.48 -9.77
CA PHE A 182 -2.73 8.00 -10.12
C PHE A 182 -1.85 9.12 -10.70
N GLY A 183 -0.55 8.87 -10.80
CA GLY A 183 0.41 9.79 -11.39
C GLY A 183 1.85 9.44 -11.05
N LEU A 184 2.72 10.45 -11.08
CA LEU A 184 4.14 10.31 -10.73
C LEU A 184 4.43 10.83 -9.32
N TYR A 185 5.16 10.03 -8.56
CA TYR A 185 5.63 10.31 -7.22
C TYR A 185 7.11 10.64 -7.31
N ASN A 186 7.49 11.84 -6.91
CA ASN A 186 8.88 12.29 -6.95
C ASN A 186 9.36 12.58 -5.53
N PHE A 187 10.20 11.71 -4.98
CA PHE A 187 10.86 11.96 -3.71
C PHE A 187 12.06 12.89 -3.89
N LYS A 188 12.19 13.86 -2.98
CA LYS A 188 13.30 14.81 -2.91
C LYS A 188 14.07 14.60 -1.61
N SER A 189 15.29 14.09 -1.67
CA SER A 189 16.08 13.74 -0.48
C SER A 189 16.71 14.94 0.23
N ASP A 190 16.75 16.12 -0.39
CA ASP A 190 17.31 17.34 0.20
C ASP A 190 16.41 17.93 1.30
N ASN A 191 15.10 17.73 1.18
CA ASN A 191 14.10 18.21 2.13
C ASN A 191 13.08 17.12 2.55
N ASN A 192 13.35 15.87 2.17
CA ASN A 192 12.47 14.70 2.35
C ASN A 192 11.03 14.89 1.83
N SER A 193 10.81 15.82 0.90
CA SER A 193 9.47 16.11 0.37
C SER A 193 9.09 15.17 -0.78
N VAL A 194 7.80 15.16 -1.06
CA VAL A 194 7.23 14.43 -2.18
C VAL A 194 6.50 15.41 -3.08
N GLU A 195 6.74 15.31 -4.38
CA GLU A 195 5.95 15.98 -5.40
C GLU A 195 5.14 14.94 -6.18
N LEU A 196 3.82 15.01 -6.06
CA LEU A 196 2.91 14.29 -6.93
C LEU A 196 2.73 15.11 -8.21
N THR A 197 3.32 14.65 -9.31
CA THR A 197 3.22 15.28 -10.62
C THR A 197 2.41 14.40 -11.56
N GLU A 198 2.00 14.94 -12.72
CA GLU A 198 1.21 14.19 -13.70
C GLU A 198 -0.02 13.51 -13.08
N ARG A 199 -0.61 14.19 -12.08
CA ARG A 199 -1.78 13.72 -11.35
C ARG A 199 -2.93 13.56 -12.34
N ARG A 200 -3.60 12.40 -12.36
CA ARG A 200 -4.65 12.08 -13.35
C ARG A 200 -5.89 11.53 -12.67
N SER A 201 -7.05 11.89 -13.21
CA SER A 201 -8.34 11.34 -12.79
C SER A 201 -8.65 10.08 -13.60
N LEU A 202 -9.62 9.28 -13.16
CA LEU A 202 -10.07 8.12 -13.93
C LEU A 202 -10.86 8.52 -15.19
N GLY A 203 -11.49 9.70 -15.18
CA GLY A 203 -12.34 10.18 -16.27
C GLY A 203 -11.61 10.95 -17.37
N LEU A 204 -10.33 11.28 -17.20
CA LEU A 204 -9.54 12.05 -18.16
C LEU A 204 -8.09 11.55 -18.22
N ASN A 205 -7.55 11.42 -19.43
CA ASN A 205 -6.10 11.30 -19.66
C ASN A 205 -5.36 12.64 -19.45
N GLU A 206 -6.00 13.65 -18.86
CA GLU A 206 -5.42 14.98 -18.66
C GLU A 206 -4.78 15.12 -17.28
N VAL A 207 -3.68 15.85 -17.23
CA VAL A 207 -2.95 16.14 -15.99
C VAL A 207 -3.70 17.21 -15.18
N THR A 208 -4.12 16.87 -13.97
CA THR A 208 -4.86 17.71 -13.03
C THR A 208 -3.98 18.65 -12.21
N GLY A 209 -2.64 18.50 -12.30
CA GLY A 209 -1.66 19.44 -11.77
C GLY A 209 -0.54 18.79 -10.96
N THR A 210 0.00 19.55 -10.01
CA THR A 210 1.07 19.13 -9.10
C THR A 210 0.66 19.39 -7.66
N GLU A 211 1.03 18.47 -6.77
CA GLU A 211 0.82 18.58 -5.33
C GLU A 211 2.15 18.32 -4.63
N THR A 212 2.47 19.13 -3.63
CA THR A 212 3.70 18.97 -2.83
C THR A 212 3.31 18.59 -1.42
N ILE A 213 3.78 17.43 -0.99
CA ILE A 213 3.60 16.92 0.37
C ILE A 213 4.90 17.19 1.11
N SER A 214 4.80 17.99 2.17
CA SER A 214 5.96 18.36 2.96
C SER A 214 6.58 17.13 3.62
N GLY A 215 7.90 17.05 3.50
CA GLY A 215 8.68 15.99 4.13
C GLY A 215 8.75 16.11 5.64
N ALA A 216 9.25 15.04 6.25
CA ALA A 216 9.67 15.02 7.63
C ALA A 216 11.07 14.42 7.75
N GLU A 217 11.65 14.47 8.95
CA GLU A 217 12.87 13.74 9.22
C GLU A 217 12.62 12.23 9.03
N CYS A 218 13.44 11.59 8.21
CA CYS A 218 13.34 10.17 7.93
C CYS A 218 14.29 9.40 8.84
N ALA A 219 13.79 8.36 9.51
CA ALA A 219 14.60 7.38 10.22
C ALA A 219 14.11 5.96 9.92
N ASN A 220 15.04 5.03 9.68
CA ASN A 220 14.75 3.61 9.43
C ASN A 220 13.67 3.37 8.34
N GLY A 221 13.73 4.13 7.26
CA GLY A 221 12.76 4.04 6.16
C GLY A 221 11.39 4.64 6.45
N ILE A 222 11.24 5.42 7.52
CA ILE A 222 9.96 6.03 7.90
C ILE A 222 10.15 7.55 8.04
N ALA A 223 9.37 8.33 7.31
CA ALA A 223 9.30 9.78 7.44
C ALA A 223 7.85 10.20 7.73
N PHE A 224 7.62 10.96 8.80
CA PHE A 224 6.27 11.26 9.28
C PHE A 224 6.22 12.64 9.94
N ASN A 225 5.11 13.34 9.73
CA ASN A 225 4.76 14.56 10.45
C ASN A 225 3.33 14.42 11.01
N ASP A 226 2.77 15.50 11.53
CA ASP A 226 1.46 15.46 12.18
C ASP A 226 0.32 15.10 11.18
N ASP A 227 0.56 15.31 9.87
CA ASP A 227 -0.42 15.16 8.80
C ASP A 227 -0.12 13.99 7.84
N ASN A 228 1.13 13.49 7.77
CA ASN A 228 1.55 12.53 6.75
C ASN A 228 2.53 11.51 7.30
N SER A 229 2.50 10.28 6.78
CA SER A 229 3.44 9.21 7.06
C SER A 229 3.86 8.50 5.77
N HIS A 230 5.17 8.42 5.57
CA HIS A 230 5.82 7.85 4.39
C HIS A 230 6.63 6.65 4.87
N PHE A 231 6.31 5.48 4.36
CA PHE A 231 7.08 4.27 4.56
C PHE A 231 7.84 4.01 3.26
N PHE A 232 9.14 3.83 3.35
CA PHE A 232 10.01 3.54 2.22
C PHE A 232 10.42 2.08 2.26
N ALA A 233 10.25 1.42 1.12
CA ALA A 233 10.75 0.10 0.85
C ALA A 233 11.95 0.20 -0.12
N PRO A 234 12.72 -0.88 -0.28
CA PRO A 234 13.72 -0.94 -1.34
C PRO A 234 13.13 -0.62 -2.73
N ASN A 235 14.00 -0.20 -3.66
CA ASN A 235 13.68 -0.05 -5.08
C ASN A 235 12.60 0.99 -5.43
N SER A 236 12.57 2.13 -4.75
CA SER A 236 11.63 3.22 -5.06
C SER A 236 10.15 2.89 -4.81
N THR A 237 9.90 1.85 -4.01
CA THR A 237 8.57 1.54 -3.48
C THR A 237 8.36 2.31 -2.19
N ALA A 238 7.15 2.84 -2.02
CA ALA A 238 6.77 3.59 -0.84
C ALA A 238 5.27 3.54 -0.62
N LEU A 239 4.86 3.67 0.63
CA LEU A 239 3.48 3.75 1.04
C LEU A 239 3.30 5.07 1.76
N LEU A 240 2.42 5.90 1.25
CA LEU A 240 2.12 7.21 1.77
C LEU A 240 0.73 7.18 2.38
N HIS A 241 0.63 7.65 3.60
CA HIS A 241 -0.62 7.88 4.30
C HIS A 241 -0.72 9.36 4.62
N GLU A 242 -1.78 9.99 4.16
CA GLU A 242 -2.10 11.38 4.43
C GLU A 242 -3.35 11.41 5.29
N LYS A 243 -3.17 11.92 6.50
CA LYS A 243 -4.18 12.01 7.52
C LYS A 243 -5.05 13.23 7.26
N TYR A 244 -6.36 13.02 7.28
CA TYR A 244 -7.34 14.10 7.29
C TYR A 244 -8.06 14.15 8.65
N ASP A 245 -9.02 15.07 8.81
CA ASP A 245 -9.74 15.31 10.07
C ASP A 245 -10.41 14.05 10.68
N SER A 246 -10.54 12.96 9.92
CA SER A 246 -11.05 11.66 10.36
C SER A 246 -10.42 10.51 9.56
N GLU A 247 -10.32 9.32 10.15
CA GLU A 247 -9.77 8.11 9.48
C GLU A 247 -10.49 7.75 8.18
N THR A 248 -11.80 7.98 8.10
CA THR A 248 -12.59 7.76 6.87
C THR A 248 -12.34 8.80 5.78
N ALA A 249 -11.54 9.83 6.08
CA ALA A 249 -11.11 10.85 5.15
C ALA A 249 -9.63 10.72 4.80
N ASP A 250 -8.92 9.72 5.34
CA ASP A 250 -7.50 9.53 5.05
C ASP A 250 -7.30 9.14 3.57
N ARG A 251 -6.15 9.54 3.02
CA ARG A 251 -5.72 9.12 1.69
C ARG A 251 -4.51 8.20 1.81
N ILE A 252 -4.56 7.07 1.11
CA ILE A 252 -3.46 6.11 1.07
C ILE A 252 -2.99 5.98 -0.37
N LEU A 253 -1.71 6.26 -0.60
CA LEU A 253 -1.07 6.09 -1.90
C LEU A 253 -0.02 4.99 -1.82
N LEU A 254 -0.07 4.05 -2.75
CA LEU A 254 0.98 3.07 -2.95
C LEU A 254 1.82 3.50 -4.14
N THR A 255 3.13 3.40 -3.98
CA THR A 255 4.11 3.63 -5.05
C THR A 255 4.95 2.39 -5.20
N PHE A 256 5.27 2.04 -6.44
CA PHE A 256 6.17 0.93 -6.74
C PHE A 256 6.96 1.22 -8.01
N ALA A 257 8.12 0.56 -8.15
CA ALA A 257 8.87 0.60 -9.38
C ALA A 257 8.01 0.07 -10.53
N SER A 258 7.98 0.78 -11.64
CA SER A 258 7.19 0.41 -12.80
C SER A 258 8.07 0.41 -14.03
N ASP A 259 8.06 -0.71 -14.75
CA ASP A 259 8.79 -0.87 -16.00
C ASP A 259 7.93 -0.36 -17.18
N ASN A 260 8.58 -0.01 -18.28
CA ASN A 260 7.85 0.40 -19.47
C ASN A 260 7.09 -0.79 -20.08
N ILE A 261 5.77 -0.66 -20.21
CA ILE A 261 4.91 -1.65 -20.88
C ILE A 261 4.88 -1.30 -22.37
N ALA A 262 5.45 -2.15 -23.22
CA ALA A 262 5.48 -1.89 -24.65
C ALA A 262 4.19 -2.35 -25.35
N THR A 263 3.55 -3.42 -24.84
CA THR A 263 2.31 -3.97 -25.40
C THR A 263 1.44 -4.61 -24.33
N ALA A 264 0.13 -4.65 -24.56
CA ALA A 264 -0.79 -5.37 -23.67
C ALA A 264 -0.52 -6.90 -23.64
N ALA A 265 0.11 -7.44 -24.69
CA ALA A 265 0.49 -8.85 -24.77
C ALA A 265 1.57 -9.25 -23.74
N GLU A 266 2.35 -8.29 -23.21
CA GLU A 266 3.28 -8.54 -22.11
C GLU A 266 2.55 -8.94 -20.83
N LEU A 267 1.25 -8.62 -20.74
CA LEU A 267 0.38 -8.93 -19.60
C LEU A 267 -0.39 -10.24 -19.79
N ASN A 268 -0.13 -11.00 -20.86
CA ASN A 268 -0.76 -12.31 -21.11
C ASN A 268 -0.29 -13.32 -20.05
N GLU A 269 -1.18 -13.64 -19.10
CA GLU A 269 -0.93 -14.59 -18.02
C GLU A 269 -2.23 -14.93 -17.27
N SER A 270 -2.16 -15.87 -16.33
CA SER A 270 -3.12 -15.95 -15.23
C SER A 270 -2.58 -15.21 -14.02
N TYR A 271 -3.49 -14.58 -13.27
CA TYR A 271 -3.17 -13.86 -12.06
C TYR A 271 -4.12 -14.28 -10.95
N VAL A 272 -3.61 -14.25 -9.73
CA VAL A 272 -4.44 -14.19 -8.52
C VAL A 272 -4.41 -12.79 -7.95
N GLY A 273 -5.45 -12.44 -7.21
CA GLY A 273 -5.57 -11.10 -6.70
C GLY A 273 -6.51 -10.92 -5.54
N LEU A 274 -6.45 -9.73 -4.97
CA LEU A 274 -7.43 -9.20 -4.03
C LEU A 274 -8.15 -8.03 -4.68
N MET A 275 -9.44 -7.91 -4.42
CA MET A 275 -10.30 -6.82 -4.89
C MET A 275 -10.92 -6.11 -3.70
N TYR A 276 -11.00 -4.79 -3.78
CA TYR A 276 -11.76 -3.95 -2.87
C TYR A 276 -12.79 -3.11 -3.64
N GLU A 277 -14.07 -3.24 -3.31
CA GLU A 277 -15.20 -2.53 -3.90
C GLU A 277 -15.72 -1.50 -2.89
N SER A 278 -15.47 -0.21 -3.13
CA SER A 278 -15.85 0.83 -2.17
C SER A 278 -17.36 1.12 -2.13
N SER A 279 -18.12 0.65 -3.12
CA SER A 279 -19.59 0.68 -3.12
C SER A 279 -20.23 -0.30 -2.13
N GLU A 280 -19.45 -1.26 -1.65
CA GLU A 280 -19.85 -2.29 -0.69
C GLU A 280 -19.39 -1.93 0.74
N THR A 281 -19.95 -2.62 1.75
CA THR A 281 -19.63 -2.38 3.17
C THR A 281 -19.26 -3.67 3.89
N GLY A 282 -18.47 -3.57 4.96
CA GLY A 282 -18.04 -4.73 5.73
C GLY A 282 -17.23 -5.72 4.88
N VAL A 283 -17.36 -7.01 5.21
CA VAL A 283 -16.59 -8.08 4.56
C VAL A 283 -16.92 -8.26 3.07
N SER A 284 -18.08 -7.82 2.58
CA SER A 284 -18.42 -7.93 1.14
C SER A 284 -17.63 -6.94 0.28
N ALA A 285 -17.08 -5.89 0.90
CA ALA A 285 -16.23 -4.91 0.23
C ALA A 285 -14.90 -5.48 -0.23
N THR A 286 -14.49 -6.66 0.25
CA THR A 286 -13.25 -7.30 -0.21
C THR A 286 -13.53 -8.69 -0.76
N SER A 287 -12.73 -9.14 -1.72
CA SER A 287 -12.86 -10.47 -2.30
C SER A 287 -11.52 -10.97 -2.81
N THR A 288 -11.30 -12.28 -2.71
CA THR A 288 -10.23 -12.95 -3.46
C THR A 288 -10.71 -13.18 -4.88
N ILE A 289 -9.83 -12.94 -5.85
CA ILE A 289 -10.15 -13.02 -7.26
C ILE A 289 -9.07 -13.78 -8.03
N SER A 290 -9.43 -14.27 -9.19
CA SER A 290 -8.47 -14.69 -10.21
C SER A 290 -8.84 -14.06 -11.54
N THR A 291 -7.85 -13.93 -12.41
CA THR A 291 -8.07 -13.46 -13.77
C THR A 291 -7.13 -14.15 -14.75
N THR A 292 -7.56 -14.20 -16.00
CA THR A 292 -6.72 -14.60 -17.13
C THR A 292 -6.79 -13.49 -18.15
N CYS A 293 -5.61 -12.99 -18.54
CA CYS A 293 -5.46 -11.92 -19.51
C CYS A 293 -4.94 -12.47 -20.84
N SER A 294 -5.49 -11.97 -21.94
CA SER A 294 -5.05 -12.27 -23.30
C SER A 294 -5.27 -11.06 -24.20
N GLU A 295 -4.19 -10.52 -24.77
CA GLU A 295 -4.19 -9.38 -25.68
C GLU A 295 -4.89 -8.14 -25.09
N GLY A 296 -4.67 -7.88 -23.80
CA GLY A 296 -5.28 -6.75 -23.08
C GLY A 296 -6.69 -7.01 -22.55
N GLU A 297 -7.29 -8.16 -22.85
CA GLU A 297 -8.60 -8.54 -22.32
C GLU A 297 -8.43 -9.49 -21.13
N CYS A 298 -8.94 -9.11 -19.95
CA CYS A 298 -8.87 -9.92 -18.74
C CYS A 298 -10.27 -10.24 -18.20
N SER A 299 -10.52 -11.50 -17.86
CA SER A 299 -11.79 -11.94 -17.25
C SER A 299 -11.61 -12.17 -15.76
N ILE A 300 -12.31 -11.41 -14.90
CA ILE A 300 -12.19 -11.50 -13.44
C ILE A 300 -13.27 -12.40 -12.85
N ARG A 301 -12.88 -13.27 -11.90
CA ARG A 301 -13.77 -14.18 -11.16
C ARG A 301 -13.53 -14.07 -9.67
N LYS A 302 -14.59 -14.02 -8.85
CA LYS A 302 -14.49 -14.18 -7.39
C LYS A 302 -14.15 -15.63 -7.05
N GLN A 303 -13.25 -15.83 -6.10
CA GLN A 303 -12.83 -17.14 -5.64
C GLN A 303 -13.40 -17.44 -4.26
N SER A 304 -14.14 -18.54 -4.13
CA SER A 304 -14.67 -18.98 -2.83
C SER A 304 -13.70 -19.88 -2.07
N ASN A 305 -12.68 -20.41 -2.75
CA ASN A 305 -11.65 -21.25 -2.16
C ASN A 305 -10.28 -20.88 -2.75
N ILE A 306 -9.42 -20.30 -1.92
CA ILE A 306 -8.09 -19.87 -2.34
C ILE A 306 -7.14 -21.05 -2.61
N ALA A 307 -7.39 -22.24 -2.06
CA ALA A 307 -6.53 -23.41 -2.28
C ALA A 307 -6.76 -24.07 -3.65
N THR A 308 -7.95 -23.91 -4.22
CA THR A 308 -8.31 -24.49 -5.52
C THR A 308 -9.08 -23.45 -6.32
N LEU A 309 -8.37 -22.75 -7.22
CA LEU A 309 -9.00 -21.77 -8.09
C LEU A 309 -10.03 -22.44 -8.99
N SER A 310 -11.22 -21.85 -9.06
CA SER A 310 -12.28 -22.30 -9.94
C SER A 310 -12.36 -21.42 -11.17
N ASN A 311 -12.16 -22.03 -12.34
CA ASN A 311 -12.43 -21.40 -13.64
C ASN A 311 -13.91 -21.54 -14.06
N SER A 312 -14.74 -22.23 -13.27
CA SER A 312 -16.16 -22.43 -13.55
C SER A 312 -17.07 -21.38 -12.89
N GLY A 313 -16.53 -20.49 -12.07
CA GLY A 313 -17.28 -19.35 -11.50
C GLY A 313 -17.70 -18.35 -12.59
N ALA A 314 -18.72 -17.54 -12.32
CA ALA A 314 -19.16 -16.49 -13.25
C ALA A 314 -18.08 -15.41 -13.44
N VAL A 315 -18.02 -14.79 -14.62
CA VAL A 315 -17.21 -13.58 -14.82
C VAL A 315 -17.95 -12.46 -14.13
N ILE A 316 -17.31 -11.77 -13.18
CA ILE A 316 -17.94 -10.63 -12.50
C ILE A 316 -17.60 -9.31 -13.20
N TYR A 317 -16.40 -9.21 -13.76
CA TYR A 317 -15.92 -8.06 -14.51
C TYR A 317 -15.05 -8.51 -15.69
N GLN A 318 -15.07 -7.73 -16.77
CA GLN A 318 -14.04 -7.80 -17.82
C GLN A 318 -13.24 -6.50 -17.84
N ILE A 319 -11.92 -6.62 -17.88
CA ILE A 319 -11.00 -5.51 -18.13
C ILE A 319 -10.62 -5.54 -19.60
N SER A 320 -10.71 -4.40 -20.27
CA SER A 320 -10.14 -4.17 -21.60
C SER A 320 -9.10 -3.07 -21.48
N LEU A 321 -7.82 -3.43 -21.66
CA LEU A 321 -6.68 -2.54 -21.56
C LEU A 321 -6.41 -1.87 -22.91
N ASP A 322 -6.25 -0.55 -22.89
CA ASP A 322 -5.85 0.22 -24.05
C ASP A 322 -4.39 -0.10 -24.43
N MET A 323 -4.02 0.17 -25.68
CA MET A 323 -2.60 0.16 -26.02
C MET A 323 -1.87 1.25 -25.22
N PRO A 324 -0.68 0.95 -24.67
CA PRO A 324 0.15 1.95 -24.02
C PRO A 324 0.34 3.18 -24.94
N THR A 325 0.06 4.36 -24.40
CA THR A 325 0.24 5.63 -25.13
C THR A 325 1.44 6.38 -24.57
N THR A 326 2.07 7.23 -25.39
CA THR A 326 3.18 8.08 -24.95
C THR A 326 2.77 9.16 -23.96
N ASP A 327 1.46 9.35 -23.78
CA ASP A 327 0.89 10.39 -22.93
C ASP A 327 0.75 9.93 -21.47
N LEU A 328 0.98 8.64 -21.18
CA LEU A 328 1.00 8.10 -19.83
C LEU A 328 2.44 8.00 -19.30
N PRO A 329 2.66 8.23 -18.00
CA PRO A 329 3.94 7.92 -17.40
C PRO A 329 4.27 6.42 -17.54
N ASN A 330 5.56 6.09 -17.57
CA ASN A 330 6.00 4.71 -17.73
C ASN A 330 5.39 3.79 -16.67
N GLY A 331 4.97 2.61 -17.14
CA GLY A 331 4.41 1.58 -16.28
C GLY A 331 2.97 1.82 -15.85
N PHE A 332 2.29 2.80 -16.45
CA PHE A 332 0.84 2.89 -16.41
C PHE A 332 0.21 2.39 -17.71
N ILE A 333 -0.95 1.76 -17.56
CA ILE A 333 -1.84 1.39 -18.65
C ILE A 333 -3.27 1.76 -18.26
N THR A 334 -4.04 2.31 -19.19
CA THR A 334 -5.46 2.64 -19.00
C THR A 334 -6.34 1.60 -19.66
N GLY A 335 -7.62 1.65 -19.36
CA GLY A 335 -8.60 0.82 -20.01
C GLY A 335 -9.98 1.02 -19.43
N THR A 336 -10.79 -0.03 -19.53
CA THR A 336 -12.14 -0.05 -18.99
C THR A 336 -12.39 -1.29 -18.15
N LEU A 337 -13.24 -1.13 -17.15
CA LEU A 337 -13.82 -2.22 -16.37
C LEU A 337 -15.29 -2.34 -16.75
N THR A 338 -15.76 -3.53 -17.11
CA THR A 338 -17.11 -3.73 -17.63
C THR A 338 -17.86 -4.83 -16.88
N THR A 339 -19.13 -4.59 -16.63
CA THR A 339 -20.13 -5.61 -16.28
C THR A 339 -20.93 -5.97 -17.52
N GLU A 340 -21.96 -6.81 -17.37
CA GLU A 340 -22.90 -7.08 -18.48
C GLU A 340 -23.64 -5.82 -18.97
N THR A 341 -23.77 -4.79 -18.13
CA THR A 341 -24.67 -3.65 -18.39
C THR A 341 -24.01 -2.29 -18.36
N ALA A 342 -22.79 -2.18 -17.83
CA ALA A 342 -22.15 -0.90 -17.62
C ALA A 342 -20.63 -0.96 -17.75
N THR A 343 -20.02 0.21 -17.89
CA THR A 343 -18.58 0.39 -18.11
C THR A 343 -18.08 1.55 -17.25
N GLY A 344 -16.97 1.33 -16.56
CA GLY A 344 -16.20 2.35 -15.85
C GLY A 344 -14.78 2.46 -16.42
N ASN A 345 -14.14 3.61 -16.25
CA ASN A 345 -12.74 3.78 -16.62
C ASN A 345 -11.81 3.11 -15.60
N LEU A 346 -10.65 2.67 -16.05
CA LEU A 346 -9.66 1.98 -15.24
C LEU A 346 -8.24 2.48 -15.58
N ALA A 347 -7.39 2.56 -14.56
CA ALA A 347 -5.96 2.75 -14.68
C ALA A 347 -5.24 1.69 -13.85
N CYS A 348 -4.16 1.14 -14.38
CA CYS A 348 -3.31 0.21 -13.68
C CYS A 348 -1.86 0.69 -13.72
N ALA A 349 -1.18 0.56 -12.59
CA ALA A 349 0.27 0.55 -12.52
C ALA A 349 0.74 -0.91 -12.62
N VAL A 350 1.78 -1.15 -13.41
CA VAL A 350 2.29 -2.49 -13.70
C VAL A 350 3.80 -2.55 -13.54
N ASP A 351 4.25 -3.61 -12.90
CA ASP A 351 5.63 -4.07 -12.93
C ASP A 351 5.63 -5.45 -13.62
N VAL A 352 6.24 -5.54 -14.80
CA VAL A 352 6.27 -6.79 -15.59
C VAL A 352 7.46 -7.69 -15.21
N ASN A 353 8.32 -7.23 -14.31
CA ASN A 353 9.53 -7.94 -13.96
C ASN A 353 10.00 -7.57 -12.55
N VAL A 354 9.13 -7.85 -11.58
CA VAL A 354 9.35 -7.47 -10.19
C VAL A 354 10.67 -8.06 -9.72
N GLN A 355 11.62 -7.19 -9.38
CA GLN A 355 12.95 -7.56 -8.91
C GLN A 355 13.71 -8.53 -9.83
N SER A 356 13.49 -8.46 -11.14
CA SER A 356 14.11 -9.40 -12.10
C SER A 356 13.71 -10.87 -11.92
N THR A 357 12.55 -11.15 -11.30
CA THR A 357 12.05 -12.52 -11.09
C THR A 357 11.18 -13.04 -12.24
N ASN A 358 10.81 -12.18 -13.20
CA ASN A 358 9.74 -12.37 -14.19
C ASN A 358 8.31 -12.49 -13.59
N GLU A 359 8.14 -12.34 -12.28
CA GLU A 359 6.82 -12.14 -11.69
C GLU A 359 6.27 -10.78 -12.14
N LYS A 360 4.99 -10.77 -12.51
CA LYS A 360 4.26 -9.56 -12.89
C LYS A 360 3.33 -9.15 -11.76
N GLN A 361 3.33 -7.86 -11.46
CA GLN A 361 2.42 -7.25 -10.52
C GLN A 361 1.62 -6.16 -11.21
N MET A 362 0.32 -6.12 -10.93
CA MET A 362 -0.57 -5.11 -11.46
C MET A 362 -1.47 -4.63 -10.34
N VAL A 363 -1.41 -3.34 -10.04
CA VAL A 363 -2.35 -2.69 -9.15
C VAL A 363 -3.23 -1.83 -10.03
N CYS A 364 -4.55 -2.00 -9.95
CA CYS A 364 -5.50 -1.20 -10.71
C CYS A 364 -6.46 -0.46 -9.81
N ILE A 365 -6.88 0.71 -10.26
CA ILE A 365 -8.00 1.47 -9.73
C ILE A 365 -8.99 1.74 -10.87
N ALA A 366 -10.28 1.54 -10.59
CA ALA A 366 -11.35 1.67 -11.57
C ALA A 366 -12.56 2.40 -10.99
N GLN A 367 -13.36 3.00 -11.85
CA GLN A 367 -14.73 3.39 -11.53
C GLN A 367 -15.58 2.12 -11.44
N ASP A 368 -16.38 1.98 -10.37
CA ASP A 368 -17.37 0.91 -10.31
C ASP A 368 -18.37 1.09 -11.46
N PRO A 369 -18.49 0.13 -12.40
CA PRO A 369 -19.37 0.29 -13.56
C PRO A 369 -20.83 0.50 -13.17
N ASN A 370 -21.29 -0.08 -12.05
CA ASN A 370 -22.66 0.04 -11.59
C ASN A 370 -22.88 1.26 -10.69
N ASN A 371 -21.80 1.83 -10.12
CA ASN A 371 -21.85 3.03 -9.31
C ASN A 371 -20.61 3.93 -9.55
N PRO A 372 -20.57 4.70 -10.65
CA PRO A 372 -19.33 5.30 -11.15
C PRO A 372 -18.70 6.39 -10.26
N VAL A 373 -19.37 6.80 -9.19
CA VAL A 373 -18.79 7.69 -8.16
C VAL A 373 -17.88 6.95 -7.19
N GLU A 374 -18.06 5.63 -7.04
CA GLU A 374 -17.25 4.77 -6.19
C GLU A 374 -16.09 4.14 -6.98
N ILE A 375 -15.04 3.76 -6.28
CA ILE A 375 -13.85 3.11 -6.84
C ILE A 375 -13.83 1.60 -6.57
N ILE A 376 -13.15 0.86 -7.44
CA ILE A 376 -12.74 -0.52 -7.22
C ILE A 376 -11.21 -0.59 -7.34
N ASN A 377 -10.55 -1.18 -6.34
CA ASN A 377 -9.12 -1.46 -6.37
C ASN A 377 -8.88 -2.95 -6.63
N PHE A 378 -7.90 -3.25 -7.46
CA PHE A 378 -7.43 -4.60 -7.73
C PHE A 378 -5.94 -4.69 -7.46
N PHE A 379 -5.52 -5.80 -6.88
CA PHE A 379 -4.11 -6.15 -6.72
C PHE A 379 -3.93 -7.52 -7.32
N PHE A 380 -3.08 -7.63 -8.33
CA PHE A 380 -2.81 -8.86 -9.08
C PHE A 380 -1.33 -9.23 -9.01
N VAL A 381 -1.08 -10.52 -8.88
CA VAL A 381 0.24 -11.13 -9.00
C VAL A 381 0.13 -12.31 -9.96
N SER A 382 1.06 -12.41 -10.92
CA SER A 382 1.09 -13.53 -11.87
C SER A 382 1.25 -14.85 -11.13
N SER A 383 0.43 -15.85 -11.50
CA SER A 383 0.35 -17.17 -10.85
C SER A 383 0.91 -18.29 -11.70
#